data_AF-A0AAW1WFF5-F1
#
_entry.id   AF-A0AAW1WFF5-F1
#
_cell.length_a   1.000
_cell.length_b   1.000
_cell.length_c   1.000
_cell.angle_alpha   90.00
_cell.angle_beta   90.00
_cell.angle_gamma   90.00
#
_symmetry.space_group_name_H-M   'P 1'
#
loop_
_entity.id
_entity.type
_entity.pdbx_description
1 polymer ?
#
loop_
_entity_poly.entity_id
_entity_poly.type
_entity_poly.pdbx_seq_one_letter_code
_entity_poly.pdbx_strand_id
1 'polypeptide(L)'
;MSTAATPKNASNPLDIFWFADDNTTEYYIYMHFADVEKLQRNHSRQFNITMNRKNFYGPFIPDYLHTGTIYNTRALKGSESQIYDFSMFMVGNSTVPPILNAYEVYAVKNMSESETNQEDIAAITNIKSTYNIEKNWQGDPCTPQIFIWEGLNCSYPENDSPRIISLTLSSSGLTGDIPPSISNLKMIKLCKDLSNNNLEGPIPDFLSLLVNLSVINLENNNLTGSVPLGLMEKMNNGSLTLSFCENPDLNGIVSCKEKEKKKKHSFRIPAVVNCSRYHLSGRLNEKSDVYSFGIVLLEIVTSRPILSKTQEIVHISQWVSSMVLKGDIYSIVDPRLGKKFNVNSVWKVVEIAMACASPNAIKRPTMNDETNSIAMLRPTLR
;
A
#
# COMPACT_ATOMS: atom_id res chain seq x y z
N MET A 1 8.14 23.19 -22.31
CA MET A 1 7.59 21.91 -22.83
C MET A 1 8.30 21.61 -24.14
N SER A 2 8.87 20.42 -24.32
CA SER A 2 9.68 20.06 -25.51
C SER A 2 9.02 19.04 -26.44
N THR A 3 7.91 18.43 -26.02
CA THR A 3 7.17 17.41 -26.78
C THR A 3 5.68 17.72 -26.77
N ALA A 4 4.95 17.21 -27.76
CA ALA A 4 3.50 17.28 -27.83
C ALA A 4 2.92 16.03 -28.53
N ALA A 5 1.74 15.61 -28.11
CA ALA A 5 0.92 14.62 -28.80
C ALA A 5 0.10 15.29 -29.91
N THR A 6 -0.08 14.59 -31.03
CA THR A 6 -0.85 15.02 -32.20
C THR A 6 -1.55 13.78 -32.79
N PRO A 7 -2.70 13.91 -33.46
CA PRO A 7 -3.35 12.79 -34.12
C PRO A 7 -2.48 12.23 -35.24
N LYS A 8 -2.54 10.90 -35.43
CA LYS A 8 -1.79 10.19 -36.49
C LYS A 8 -2.20 10.62 -37.89
N ASN A 9 -3.49 10.90 -38.07
CA ASN A 9 -4.04 11.49 -39.29
C ASN A 9 -4.34 12.96 -39.03
N ALA A 10 -3.78 13.86 -39.84
CA ALA A 10 -3.91 15.31 -39.61
C ALA A 10 -5.36 15.81 -39.62
N SER A 11 -6.26 15.13 -40.35
CA SER A 11 -7.69 15.48 -40.41
C SER A 11 -8.52 14.97 -39.22
N ASN A 12 -7.97 14.07 -38.40
CA ASN A 12 -8.68 13.51 -37.27
C ASN A 12 -8.58 14.42 -36.04
N PRO A 13 -9.56 14.38 -35.13
CA PRO A 13 -9.41 14.99 -33.83
C PRO A 13 -8.33 14.28 -32.99
N LEU A 14 -7.79 15.01 -32.01
CA LEU A 14 -7.03 14.44 -30.91
C LEU A 14 -7.99 14.14 -29.77
N ASP A 15 -8.23 12.85 -29.54
CA ASP A 15 -9.16 12.37 -28.52
C ASP A 15 -8.41 11.83 -27.29
N ILE A 16 -8.90 12.19 -26.11
CA ILE A 16 -8.35 11.81 -24.81
C ILE A 16 -9.49 11.41 -23.91
N PHE A 17 -9.36 10.24 -23.30
CA PHE A 17 -10.36 9.68 -22.43
C PHE A 17 -9.80 9.54 -21.02
N TRP A 18 -10.62 9.90 -20.05
CA TRP A 18 -10.32 9.69 -18.64
C TRP A 18 -11.57 9.18 -17.90
N PHE A 19 -11.34 8.37 -16.87
CA PHE A 19 -12.37 7.72 -16.07
C PHE A 19 -12.36 8.31 -14.66
N ALA A 20 -13.50 8.82 -14.20
CA ALA A 20 -13.68 9.21 -12.82
C ALA A 20 -13.72 7.97 -11.90
N ASP A 21 -13.15 8.11 -10.71
CA ASP A 21 -13.11 7.04 -9.71
C ASP A 21 -14.51 6.77 -9.13
N ASP A 22 -15.29 7.82 -8.94
CA ASP A 22 -16.67 7.78 -8.44
C ASP A 22 -17.49 8.98 -8.94
N ASN A 23 -18.79 9.03 -8.58
CA ASN A 23 -19.72 10.08 -8.99
C ASN A 23 -19.81 11.26 -8.01
N THR A 24 -19.13 11.21 -6.86
CA THR A 24 -19.20 12.22 -5.81
C THR A 24 -17.95 13.09 -5.75
N THR A 25 -16.82 12.58 -6.21
CA THR A 25 -15.54 13.26 -6.27
C THR A 25 -15.60 14.35 -7.32
N GLU A 26 -15.12 15.52 -6.91
CA GLU A 26 -15.02 16.71 -7.73
C GLU A 26 -13.65 16.77 -8.41
N TYR A 27 -13.61 17.15 -9.69
CA TYR A 27 -12.39 17.12 -10.49
C TYR A 27 -12.07 18.48 -11.15
N TYR A 28 -10.78 18.80 -11.17
CA TYR A 28 -10.21 19.91 -11.91
C TYR A 28 -9.17 19.40 -12.91
N ILE A 29 -9.31 19.82 -14.16
CA ILE A 29 -8.52 19.38 -15.29
C ILE A 29 -7.77 20.60 -15.82
N TYR A 30 -6.48 20.42 -16.04
CA TYR A 30 -5.59 21.40 -16.63
C TYR A 30 -4.98 20.79 -17.87
N MET A 31 -5.07 21.49 -18.99
CA MET A 31 -4.48 21.09 -20.27
C MET A 31 -3.49 22.13 -20.70
N HIS A 32 -2.28 21.70 -20.99
CA HIS A 32 -1.17 22.59 -21.32
C HIS A 32 -0.78 22.45 -22.78
N PHE A 33 -0.61 23.60 -23.42
CA PHE A 33 -0.34 23.72 -24.84
C PHE A 33 0.79 24.70 -25.07
N ALA A 34 1.80 24.29 -25.81
CA ALA A 34 2.88 25.11 -26.32
C ALA A 34 3.26 24.55 -27.69
N ASP A 35 3.25 25.38 -28.73
CA ASP A 35 3.65 24.89 -30.04
C ASP A 35 5.16 24.62 -30.02
N VAL A 36 5.51 23.36 -30.27
CA VAL A 36 6.90 22.89 -30.33
C VAL A 36 7.48 23.04 -31.73
N GLU A 37 6.63 23.36 -32.72
CA GLU A 37 7.00 23.57 -34.11
C GLU A 37 6.91 25.06 -34.46
N LYS A 38 7.97 25.60 -35.06
CA LYS A 38 7.92 26.96 -35.58
C LYS A 38 7.19 26.94 -36.93
N LEU A 39 5.90 27.27 -36.92
CA LEU A 39 5.06 27.28 -38.11
C LEU A 39 5.52 28.33 -39.13
N GLN A 40 5.50 27.95 -40.41
CA GLN A 40 5.74 28.87 -41.54
C GLN A 40 4.55 29.83 -41.71
N ARG A 41 4.74 30.97 -42.39
CA ARG A 41 3.71 32.04 -42.51
C ARG A 41 2.35 31.58 -43.06
N ASN A 42 2.31 30.50 -43.82
CA ASN A 42 1.10 29.93 -44.42
C ASN A 42 0.49 28.79 -43.60
N HIS A 43 1.11 28.41 -42.48
CA HIS A 43 0.60 27.38 -41.59
C HIS A 43 0.10 27.99 -40.29
N SER A 44 -1.04 27.53 -39.82
CA SER A 44 -1.62 27.95 -38.55
C SER A 44 -2.19 26.74 -37.80
N ARG A 45 -2.05 26.77 -36.47
CA ARG A 45 -2.67 25.80 -35.57
C ARG A 45 -3.77 26.48 -34.80
N GLN A 46 -5.01 26.08 -35.09
CA GLN A 46 -6.19 26.58 -34.40
C GLN A 46 -7.20 25.44 -34.22
N PHE A 47 -7.64 25.23 -32.99
CA PHE A 47 -8.55 24.13 -32.67
C PHE A 47 -9.52 24.50 -31.55
N ASN A 48 -10.66 23.81 -31.54
CA ASN A 48 -11.61 23.82 -30.43
C ASN A 48 -11.45 22.54 -29.61
N ILE A 49 -11.84 22.63 -28.34
CA ILE A 49 -11.85 21.53 -27.39
C ILE A 49 -13.30 21.31 -26.98
N THR A 50 -13.76 20.07 -27.09
CA THR A 50 -15.04 19.62 -26.56
C THR A 50 -14.84 18.66 -25.41
N MET A 51 -15.77 18.68 -24.45
CA MET A 51 -15.86 17.75 -23.34
C MET A 51 -17.23 17.08 -23.40
N ASN A 52 -17.27 15.75 -23.51
CA ASN A 52 -18.50 14.96 -23.67
C ASN A 52 -19.38 15.51 -24.80
N ARG A 53 -18.75 15.81 -25.95
CA ARG A 53 -19.38 16.40 -27.15
C ARG A 53 -19.97 17.81 -26.96
N LYS A 54 -19.77 18.45 -25.82
CA LYS A 54 -20.16 19.85 -25.57
C LYS A 54 -18.95 20.75 -25.70
N ASN A 55 -19.16 21.98 -26.17
CA ASN A 55 -18.09 22.96 -26.28
C ASN A 55 -17.48 23.22 -24.90
N PHE A 56 -16.17 23.01 -24.77
CA PHE A 56 -15.44 23.23 -23.52
C PHE A 56 -14.63 24.52 -23.60
N TYR A 57 -13.82 24.66 -24.64
CA TYR A 57 -13.01 25.84 -24.87
C TYR A 57 -12.69 25.98 -26.36
N GLY A 58 -12.63 27.21 -26.86
CA GLY A 58 -12.15 27.47 -28.21
C GLY A 58 -12.75 28.74 -28.83
N PRO A 59 -12.12 29.25 -29.91
CA PRO A 59 -10.92 28.71 -30.55
C PRO A 59 -9.64 29.02 -29.77
N PHE A 60 -8.73 28.05 -29.75
CA PHE A 60 -7.42 28.17 -29.11
C PHE A 60 -6.29 28.13 -30.14
N ILE A 61 -5.28 28.98 -29.94
CA ILE A 61 -4.08 29.10 -30.77
C ILE A 61 -2.88 29.00 -29.81
N PRO A 62 -2.07 27.92 -29.87
CA PRO A 62 -0.88 27.81 -29.04
C PRO A 62 0.24 28.72 -29.55
N ASP A 63 0.93 29.37 -28.61
CA ASP A 63 2.11 30.16 -28.91
C ASP A 63 3.36 29.27 -29.04
N TYR A 64 4.28 29.66 -29.93
CA TYR A 64 5.54 28.93 -30.10
C TYR A 64 6.42 29.02 -28.84
N LEU A 65 6.69 27.85 -28.24
CA LEU A 65 7.45 27.68 -27.00
C LEU A 65 6.93 28.44 -25.78
N HIS A 66 5.68 28.93 -25.81
CA HIS A 66 5.04 29.59 -24.68
C HIS A 66 3.78 28.82 -24.28
N THR A 67 3.69 28.50 -22.98
CA THR A 67 2.64 27.63 -22.46
C THR A 67 1.35 28.40 -22.22
N GLY A 68 0.29 28.03 -22.93
CA GLY A 68 -1.10 28.32 -22.57
C GLY A 68 -1.71 27.16 -21.80
N THR A 69 -2.48 27.46 -20.75
CA THR A 69 -3.18 26.45 -19.95
C THR A 69 -4.67 26.68 -20.01
N ILE A 70 -5.43 25.65 -20.39
CA ILE A 70 -6.89 25.63 -20.36
C ILE A 70 -7.34 24.75 -19.20
N TYR A 71 -8.28 25.24 -18.40
CA TYR A 71 -8.79 24.51 -17.24
C TYR A 71 -10.27 24.81 -17.00
N ASN A 72 -10.95 23.90 -16.30
CA ASN A 72 -12.32 24.16 -15.84
C ASN A 72 -12.31 25.03 -14.59
N THR A 73 -13.15 26.07 -14.58
CA THR A 73 -13.31 26.96 -13.41
C THR A 73 -14.28 26.41 -12.37
N ARG A 74 -15.14 25.46 -12.76
CA ARG A 74 -16.10 24.78 -11.88
C ARG A 74 -15.76 23.30 -11.82
N ALA A 75 -15.79 22.73 -10.62
CA ALA A 75 -15.57 21.31 -10.40
C ALA A 75 -16.44 20.45 -11.31
N LEU A 76 -15.82 19.50 -12.00
CA LEU A 76 -16.51 18.47 -12.75
C LEU A 76 -16.96 17.39 -11.77
N LYS A 77 -18.26 17.14 -11.69
CA LYS A 77 -18.82 16.04 -10.89
C LYS A 77 -18.98 14.84 -11.80
N GLY A 78 -18.52 13.66 -11.35
CA GLY A 78 -18.58 12.42 -12.13
C GLY A 78 -19.95 12.29 -12.82
N SER A 79 -19.94 12.30 -14.15
CA SER A 79 -21.15 12.15 -14.95
C SER A 79 -21.76 10.76 -14.74
N GLU A 80 -23.04 10.58 -15.09
CA GLU A 80 -23.69 9.25 -15.11
C GLU A 80 -22.90 8.20 -15.90
N SER A 81 -22.08 8.64 -16.87
CA SER A 81 -21.22 7.79 -17.70
C SER A 81 -19.84 7.49 -17.13
N GLN A 82 -19.41 8.13 -16.02
CA GLN A 82 -18.05 8.07 -15.42
C GLN A 82 -16.88 8.39 -16.36
N ILE A 83 -17.15 8.68 -17.64
CA ILE A 83 -16.15 8.89 -18.68
C ILE A 83 -16.20 10.36 -19.09
N TYR A 84 -15.03 11.00 -19.09
CA TYR A 84 -14.81 12.28 -19.71
C TYR A 84 -14.06 12.08 -21.02
N ASP A 85 -14.74 12.44 -22.10
CA ASP A 85 -14.21 12.43 -23.47
C ASP A 85 -13.84 13.85 -23.86
N PHE A 86 -12.55 14.10 -24.01
CA PHE A 86 -12.01 15.35 -24.54
C PHE A 86 -11.57 15.17 -25.98
N SER A 87 -12.20 15.92 -26.88
CA SER A 87 -11.88 15.88 -28.30
C SER A 87 -11.45 17.26 -28.78
N MET A 88 -10.25 17.34 -29.35
CA MET A 88 -9.69 18.55 -29.93
C MET A 88 -9.73 18.43 -31.45
N PHE A 89 -10.33 19.39 -32.14
CA PHE A 89 -10.47 19.35 -33.60
C PHE A 89 -10.14 20.69 -34.24
N MET A 90 -9.56 20.61 -35.43
CA MET A 90 -9.18 21.80 -36.21
C MET A 90 -10.41 22.65 -36.54
N VAL A 91 -10.25 23.96 -36.53
CA VAL A 91 -11.30 24.91 -36.92
C VAL A 91 -10.77 25.98 -37.88
N GLY A 92 -11.67 26.51 -38.71
CA GLY A 92 -11.37 27.58 -39.66
C GLY A 92 -10.31 27.17 -40.69
N ASN A 93 -9.27 28.00 -40.82
CA ASN A 93 -8.18 27.83 -41.79
C ASN A 93 -6.96 27.10 -41.19
N SER A 94 -7.10 26.40 -40.07
CA SER A 94 -6.00 25.63 -39.47
C SER A 94 -5.47 24.61 -40.47
N THR A 95 -4.17 24.64 -40.74
CA THR A 95 -3.50 23.74 -41.69
C THR A 95 -2.78 22.60 -41.01
N VAL A 96 -2.52 22.73 -39.71
CA VAL A 96 -1.85 21.72 -38.90
C VAL A 96 -2.79 21.18 -37.82
N PRO A 97 -2.62 19.90 -37.43
CA PRO A 97 -3.50 19.24 -36.46
C PRO A 97 -3.43 19.86 -35.06
N PRO A 98 -4.41 19.60 -34.18
CA PRO A 98 -4.32 19.97 -32.76
C PRO A 98 -3.13 19.26 -32.07
N ILE A 99 -2.62 19.88 -31.01
CA ILE A 99 -1.56 19.32 -30.18
C ILE A 99 -1.95 19.34 -28.72
N LEU A 100 -1.33 18.49 -27.91
CA LEU A 100 -1.37 18.57 -26.45
C LEU A 100 0.00 18.25 -25.87
N ASN A 101 0.52 19.10 -24.98
CA ASN A 101 1.81 18.86 -24.35
C ASN A 101 1.69 18.04 -23.06
N ALA A 102 0.71 18.38 -22.21
CA ALA A 102 0.41 17.65 -20.99
C ALA A 102 -1.03 17.92 -20.54
N TYR A 103 -1.61 17.01 -19.77
CA TYR A 103 -2.83 17.27 -19.02
C TYR A 103 -2.72 16.69 -17.61
N GLU A 104 -3.32 17.39 -16.65
CA GLU A 104 -3.34 17.04 -15.25
C GLU A 104 -4.80 16.96 -14.78
N VAL A 105 -5.09 15.96 -13.94
CA VAL A 105 -6.41 15.78 -13.33
C VAL A 105 -6.25 15.74 -11.82
N TYR A 106 -6.86 16.72 -11.15
CA TYR A 106 -6.86 16.85 -9.70
C TYR A 106 -8.22 16.45 -9.15
N ALA A 107 -8.22 15.48 -8.24
CA ALA A 107 -9.39 15.09 -7.47
C ALA A 107 -9.46 15.90 -6.17
N VAL A 108 -10.60 16.51 -5.89
CA VAL A 108 -10.86 17.18 -4.61
C VAL A 108 -11.14 16.10 -3.57
N LYS A 109 -10.30 16.05 -2.53
CA LYS A 109 -10.55 15.25 -1.33
C LYS A 109 -11.10 16.16 -0.24
N ASN A 110 -12.39 16.00 0.07
CA ASN A 110 -13.00 16.69 1.20
C ASN A 110 -12.43 16.11 2.50
N MET A 111 -11.71 16.94 3.24
CA MET A 111 -11.23 16.61 4.58
C MET A 111 -12.35 16.89 5.59
N SER A 112 -13.38 16.05 5.58
CA SER A 112 -14.50 16.12 6.54
C SER A 112 -14.26 15.25 7.77
N GLU A 113 -13.07 14.65 7.90
CA GLU A 113 -12.74 13.76 9.00
C GLU A 113 -12.36 14.56 10.25
N SER A 114 -12.98 14.23 11.39
CA SER A 114 -12.60 14.79 12.69
C SER A 114 -11.16 14.41 13.06
N GLU A 115 -10.40 15.34 13.61
CA GLU A 115 -9.04 15.08 14.12
C GLU A 115 -9.02 13.99 15.20
N THR A 116 -7.89 13.27 15.31
CA THR A 116 -7.70 12.28 16.38
C THR A 116 -7.84 12.94 17.74
N ASN A 117 -8.37 12.21 18.71
CA ASN A 117 -8.50 12.71 20.07
C ASN A 117 -7.16 13.22 20.62
N GLN A 118 -7.19 14.41 21.20
CA GLN A 118 -5.98 15.13 21.64
C GLN A 118 -5.19 14.38 22.72
N GLU A 119 -5.85 13.62 23.61
CA GLU A 119 -5.14 12.79 24.61
C GLU A 119 -4.34 11.67 23.93
N ASP A 120 -4.92 11.06 22.89
CA ASP A 120 -4.28 10.00 22.12
C ASP A 120 -3.10 10.56 21.30
N ILE A 121 -3.24 11.75 20.69
CA ILE A 121 -2.15 12.46 19.98
C ILE A 121 -0.98 12.74 20.93
N ALA A 122 -1.26 13.31 22.11
CA ALA A 122 -0.22 13.63 23.08
C ALA A 122 0.51 12.37 23.57
N ALA A 123 -0.24 11.29 23.85
CA ALA A 123 0.30 10.01 24.26
C ALA A 123 1.24 9.41 23.20
N ILE A 124 0.79 9.31 21.95
CA ILE A 124 1.58 8.67 20.90
C ILE A 124 2.79 9.52 20.48
N THR A 125 2.67 10.85 20.54
CA THR A 125 3.80 11.76 20.29
C THR A 125 4.87 11.63 21.38
N ASN A 126 4.46 11.45 22.63
CA ASN A 126 5.38 11.17 23.73
C ASN A 126 6.08 9.80 23.57
N ILE A 127 5.34 8.76 23.17
CA ILE A 127 5.94 7.44 22.85
C ILE A 127 6.94 7.56 21.70
N LYS A 128 6.59 8.32 20.65
CA LYS A 128 7.49 8.61 19.52
C LYS A 128 8.79 9.25 19.97
N SER A 129 8.72 10.28 20.81
CA SER A 129 9.91 11.00 21.29
C SER A 129 10.74 10.15 22.26
N THR A 130 10.08 9.35 23.11
CA THR A 130 10.76 8.50 24.10
C THR A 130 11.63 7.44 23.44
N TYR A 131 11.12 6.80 22.39
CA TYR A 131 11.82 5.72 21.70
C TYR A 131 12.47 6.12 20.37
N ASN A 132 12.44 7.42 20.03
CA ASN A 132 12.99 7.95 18.79
C ASN A 132 12.50 7.18 17.54
N ILE A 133 11.19 6.96 17.46
CA ILE A 133 10.59 6.10 16.43
C ILE A 133 10.67 6.77 15.04
N GLU A 134 11.45 6.17 14.15
CA GLU A 134 11.60 6.57 12.74
C GLU A 134 10.63 5.81 11.82
N LYS A 135 9.33 6.13 11.93
CA LYS A 135 8.26 5.61 11.05
C LYS A 135 7.58 6.76 10.29
N ASN A 136 6.52 6.47 9.53
CA ASN A 136 5.66 7.46 8.88
C ASN A 136 4.83 8.34 9.86
N TRP A 137 5.29 8.50 11.10
CA TRP A 137 4.57 9.16 12.18
C TRP A 137 4.67 10.69 12.06
N GLN A 138 4.03 11.26 11.04
CA GLN A 138 3.99 12.69 10.80
C GLN A 138 2.54 13.12 10.53
N GLY A 139 2.11 14.23 11.12
CA GLY A 139 0.74 14.73 11.01
C GLY A 139 -0.20 14.12 12.06
N ASP A 140 -1.47 13.93 11.70
CA ASP A 140 -2.45 13.30 12.58
C ASP A 140 -2.27 11.75 12.56
N PRO A 141 -2.34 11.07 13.72
CA PRO A 141 -2.11 9.62 13.81
C PRO A 141 -3.15 8.73 13.11
N CYS A 142 -4.41 9.16 13.06
CA CYS A 142 -5.53 8.37 12.53
C CYS A 142 -6.20 9.00 11.30
N THR A 143 -5.98 10.28 11.01
CA THR A 143 -6.62 10.97 9.89
C THR A 143 -5.62 11.58 8.90
N PRO A 144 -5.90 11.49 7.59
CA PRO A 144 -7.02 10.75 7.00
C PRO A 144 -6.82 9.22 7.12
N GLN A 145 -7.90 8.44 7.10
CA GLN A 145 -7.83 6.96 7.28
C GLN A 145 -6.85 6.24 6.34
N ILE A 146 -6.57 6.82 5.18
CA ILE A 146 -5.64 6.27 4.18
C ILE A 146 -4.16 6.49 4.55
N PHE A 147 -3.87 7.37 5.51
CA PHE A 147 -2.53 7.74 5.97
C PHE A 147 -2.31 7.51 7.46
N ILE A 148 -3.04 6.56 8.06
CA ILE A 148 -2.83 6.12 9.45
C ILE A 148 -1.35 5.77 9.67
N TRP A 149 -0.83 6.16 10.83
CA TRP A 149 0.54 5.84 11.21
C TRP A 149 0.78 4.33 11.29
N GLU A 150 1.94 3.91 10.81
CA GLU A 150 2.35 2.51 10.74
C GLU A 150 2.41 1.92 12.14
N GLY A 151 1.73 0.78 12.31
CA GLY A 151 1.60 0.09 13.58
C GLY A 151 0.44 0.58 14.45
N LEU A 152 -0.31 1.61 14.02
CA LEU A 152 -1.55 2.02 14.68
C LEU A 152 -2.78 1.39 14.02
N ASN A 153 -3.82 1.22 14.82
CA ASN A 153 -5.18 1.03 14.35
C ASN A 153 -6.12 1.92 15.16
N CYS A 154 -7.08 2.54 14.50
CA CYS A 154 -7.97 3.52 15.11
C CYS A 154 -9.45 3.14 14.93
N SER A 155 -10.30 3.58 15.87
CA SER A 155 -11.75 3.52 15.74
C SER A 155 -12.31 4.86 15.25
N TYR A 156 -13.34 4.81 14.41
CA TYR A 156 -13.99 5.98 13.81
C TYR A 156 -15.48 6.01 14.15
N PRO A 157 -15.86 6.46 15.36
CA PRO A 157 -17.25 6.69 15.72
C PRO A 157 -17.86 7.82 14.85
N GLU A 158 -19.12 7.67 14.42
CA GLU A 158 -19.75 8.60 13.46
C GLU A 158 -19.83 10.07 13.92
N ASN A 159 -19.81 10.33 15.23
CA ASN A 159 -19.97 11.67 15.83
C ASN A 159 -18.88 12.01 16.87
N ASP A 160 -17.74 11.33 16.84
CA ASP A 160 -16.67 11.57 17.81
C ASP A 160 -15.29 11.49 17.15
N SER A 161 -14.27 11.99 17.83
CA SER A 161 -12.89 12.01 17.36
C SER A 161 -12.36 10.58 17.25
N PRO A 162 -11.57 10.25 16.21
CA PRO A 162 -10.90 8.97 16.12
C PRO A 162 -10.05 8.67 17.36
N ARG A 163 -10.02 7.40 17.75
CA ARG A 163 -9.32 6.91 18.96
C ARG A 163 -8.38 5.77 18.62
N ILE A 164 -7.19 5.77 19.19
CA ILE A 164 -6.19 4.70 18.99
C ILE A 164 -6.65 3.47 19.79
N ILE A 165 -6.91 2.37 19.09
CA ILE A 165 -7.36 1.11 19.70
C ILE A 165 -6.27 0.03 19.69
N SER A 166 -5.25 0.18 18.84
CA SER A 166 -4.13 -0.75 18.74
C SER A 166 -2.81 -0.05 18.49
N LEU A 167 -1.75 -0.55 19.13
CA LEU A 167 -0.36 -0.15 18.91
C LEU A 167 0.52 -1.40 18.72
N THR A 168 1.33 -1.41 17.66
CA THR A 168 2.29 -2.47 17.31
C THR A 168 3.67 -1.87 17.07
N LEU A 169 4.62 -2.21 17.93
CA LEU A 169 6.00 -1.76 17.88
C LEU A 169 6.99 -2.92 18.09
N SER A 170 6.64 -4.12 17.62
CA SER A 170 7.55 -5.26 17.71
C SER A 170 8.77 -5.08 16.82
N SER A 171 9.90 -5.65 17.25
CA SER A 171 11.17 -5.59 16.50
C SER A 171 11.56 -4.16 16.08
N SER A 172 11.24 -3.17 16.91
CA SER A 172 11.50 -1.75 16.63
C SER A 172 12.75 -1.23 17.35
N GLY A 173 13.53 -2.12 17.98
CA GLY A 173 14.76 -1.77 18.69
C GLY A 173 14.53 -0.86 19.90
N LEU A 174 13.33 -0.88 20.49
CA LEU A 174 12.99 -0.01 21.62
C LEU A 174 13.88 -0.33 22.83
N THR A 175 14.35 0.70 23.53
CA THR A 175 15.19 0.60 24.73
C THR A 175 14.59 1.41 25.88
N GLY A 176 14.90 1.03 27.13
CA GLY A 176 14.44 1.71 28.33
C GLY A 176 13.06 1.24 28.82
N ASP A 177 12.48 1.99 29.76
CA ASP A 177 11.24 1.59 30.45
C ASP A 177 9.98 1.83 29.61
N ILE A 178 8.92 1.08 29.92
CA ILE A 178 7.58 1.30 29.33
C ILE A 178 7.01 2.65 29.83
N PRO A 179 6.74 3.64 28.95
CA PRO A 179 6.42 4.99 29.37
C PRO A 179 5.00 5.11 29.95
N PRO A 180 4.81 5.92 31.00
CA PRO A 180 3.49 6.16 31.59
C PRO A 180 2.47 6.75 30.62
N SER A 181 2.90 7.43 29.55
CA SER A 181 2.02 8.00 28.53
C SER A 181 1.10 6.98 27.86
N ILE A 182 1.44 5.69 27.89
CA ILE A 182 0.55 4.60 27.44
C ILE A 182 -0.77 4.57 28.22
N SER A 183 -0.80 5.00 29.49
CA SER A 183 -2.04 5.03 30.29
C SER A 183 -3.09 6.00 29.74
N ASN A 184 -2.67 6.98 28.93
CA ASN A 184 -3.57 7.99 28.36
C ASN A 184 -4.35 7.44 27.16
N LEU A 185 -3.95 6.30 26.59
CA LEU A 185 -4.65 5.63 25.50
C LEU A 185 -5.86 4.84 26.04
N LYS A 186 -6.90 5.53 26.53
CA LYS A 186 -8.04 4.94 27.25
C LYS A 186 -8.84 3.90 26.43
N MET A 187 -8.83 4.03 25.11
CA MET A 187 -9.53 3.10 24.21
C MET A 187 -8.65 1.98 23.67
N ILE A 188 -7.40 1.87 24.15
CA ILE A 188 -6.49 0.81 23.70
C ILE A 188 -7.05 -0.55 24.11
N LYS A 189 -7.40 -1.34 23.09
CA LYS A 189 -7.84 -2.72 23.25
C LYS A 189 -6.69 -3.69 23.13
N LEU A 190 -5.73 -3.32 22.28
CA LEU A 190 -4.71 -4.21 21.78
C LEU A 190 -3.35 -3.52 21.80
N CYS A 191 -2.59 -3.69 22.88
CA CYS A 191 -1.16 -3.36 22.85
C CYS A 191 -0.42 -4.60 22.32
N LYS A 192 -0.65 -4.91 21.04
CA LYS A 192 -0.50 -6.27 20.52
C LYS A 192 0.92 -6.79 20.63
N ASP A 193 1.90 -5.92 20.43
CA ASP A 193 3.25 -6.39 20.22
C ASP A 193 4.30 -5.33 20.57
N LEU A 194 4.84 -5.42 21.77
CA LEU A 194 6.12 -4.82 22.18
C LEU A 194 7.23 -5.89 22.19
N SER A 195 6.97 -7.08 21.64
CA SER A 195 7.93 -8.17 21.68
C SER A 195 9.16 -7.91 20.81
N ASN A 196 10.24 -8.64 21.11
CA ASN A 196 11.50 -8.56 20.37
C ASN A 196 12.07 -7.14 20.39
N ASN A 197 12.10 -6.52 21.56
CA ASN A 197 12.75 -5.23 21.79
C ASN A 197 13.76 -5.38 22.94
N ASN A 198 14.43 -4.28 23.29
CA ASN A 198 15.38 -4.22 24.40
C ASN A 198 14.77 -3.40 25.55
N LEU A 199 13.47 -3.55 25.82
CA LEU A 199 12.81 -2.83 26.91
C LEU A 199 13.34 -3.31 28.26
N GLU A 200 13.56 -2.37 29.17
CA GLU A 200 14.13 -2.58 30.49
C GLU A 200 13.14 -2.18 31.59
N GLY A 201 13.53 -2.39 32.85
CA GLY A 201 12.73 -2.01 34.01
C GLY A 201 11.54 -2.93 34.30
N PRO A 202 10.72 -2.58 35.31
CA PRO A 202 9.57 -3.39 35.71
C PRO A 202 8.37 -3.21 34.78
N ILE A 203 7.52 -4.23 34.70
CA ILE A 203 6.21 -4.11 34.07
C ILE A 203 5.36 -3.14 34.90
N PRO A 204 4.89 -2.00 34.34
CA PRO A 204 4.21 -1.00 35.16
C PRO A 204 2.78 -1.40 35.57
N ASP A 205 2.42 -1.08 36.81
CA ASP A 205 1.08 -1.35 37.36
C ASP A 205 -0.05 -0.63 36.60
N PHE A 206 0.23 0.53 35.99
CA PHE A 206 -0.78 1.32 35.26
C PHE A 206 -1.40 0.56 34.08
N LEU A 207 -0.73 -0.47 33.55
CA LEU A 207 -1.29 -1.32 32.50
C LEU A 207 -2.55 -2.06 32.97
N SER A 208 -2.68 -2.31 34.28
CA SER A 208 -3.89 -2.87 34.88
C SER A 208 -5.07 -1.89 34.91
N LEU A 209 -4.82 -0.58 34.81
CA LEU A 209 -5.87 0.45 34.82
C LEU A 209 -6.56 0.62 33.45
N LEU A 210 -5.97 0.08 32.38
CA LEU A 210 -6.53 0.13 31.04
C LEU A 210 -7.71 -0.85 30.92
N VAL A 211 -8.93 -0.33 31.08
CA VAL A 211 -10.17 -1.13 31.15
C VAL A 211 -10.40 -1.96 29.89
N ASN A 212 -10.02 -1.42 28.73
CA ASN A 212 -10.25 -2.06 27.43
C ASN A 212 -9.13 -3.04 27.02
N LEU A 213 -8.02 -3.09 27.76
CA LEU A 213 -6.84 -3.88 27.38
C LEU A 213 -7.14 -5.38 27.45
N SER A 214 -7.03 -6.04 26.29
CA SER A 214 -7.35 -7.46 26.11
C SER A 214 -6.17 -8.32 25.72
N VAL A 215 -5.15 -7.75 25.08
CA VAL A 215 -3.93 -8.45 24.68
C VAL A 215 -2.73 -7.55 24.88
N ILE A 216 -1.70 -8.12 25.50
CA ILE A 216 -0.38 -7.52 25.63
C ILE A 216 0.71 -8.57 25.41
N ASN A 217 1.67 -8.25 24.54
CA ASN A 217 2.83 -9.10 24.28
C ASN A 217 4.12 -8.34 24.59
N LEU A 218 4.84 -8.82 25.60
CA LEU A 218 6.12 -8.34 26.13
C LEU A 218 7.22 -9.40 25.98
N GLU A 219 6.99 -10.46 25.19
CA GLU A 219 7.98 -11.53 24.99
C GLU A 219 9.31 -11.02 24.41
N ASN A 220 10.42 -11.68 24.75
CA ASN A 220 11.74 -11.37 24.22
C ASN A 220 12.13 -9.88 24.43
N ASN A 221 12.23 -9.49 25.69
CA ASN A 221 12.70 -8.18 26.17
C ASN A 221 13.67 -8.38 27.36
N ASN A 222 14.11 -7.28 27.98
CA ASN A 222 14.98 -7.28 29.17
C ASN A 222 14.25 -6.76 30.42
N LEU A 223 12.95 -7.06 30.53
CA LEU A 223 12.12 -6.61 31.65
C LEU A 223 12.54 -7.33 32.94
N THR A 224 12.50 -6.61 34.06
CA THR A 224 12.95 -7.08 35.37
C THR A 224 11.82 -7.04 36.40
N GLY A 225 12.03 -7.62 37.59
CA GLY A 225 11.06 -7.55 38.69
C GLY A 225 9.92 -8.56 38.54
N SER A 226 8.75 -8.29 39.13
CA SER A 226 7.60 -9.21 39.15
C SER A 226 6.43 -8.69 38.31
N VAL A 227 5.61 -9.61 37.79
CA VAL A 227 4.36 -9.24 37.12
C VAL A 227 3.38 -8.61 38.13
N PRO A 228 2.86 -7.38 37.87
CA PRO A 228 1.85 -6.73 38.70
C PRO A 228 0.64 -7.61 39.03
N LEU A 229 0.19 -7.56 40.30
CA LEU A 229 -0.99 -8.32 40.76
C LEU A 229 -2.24 -8.00 39.94
N GLY A 230 -2.48 -6.72 39.62
CA GLY A 230 -3.64 -6.32 38.82
C GLY A 230 -3.64 -6.90 37.40
N LEU A 231 -2.45 -7.12 36.80
CA LEU A 231 -2.34 -7.80 35.50
C LEU A 231 -2.55 -9.31 35.64
N MET A 232 -2.03 -9.90 36.71
CA MET A 232 -2.25 -11.31 37.05
C MET A 232 -3.74 -11.62 37.27
N GLU A 233 -4.47 -10.76 37.97
CA GLU A 233 -5.92 -10.90 38.17
C GLU A 233 -6.69 -10.85 36.84
N LYS A 234 -6.35 -9.89 35.96
CA LYS A 234 -6.94 -9.80 34.61
C LYS A 234 -6.61 -10.99 33.73
N MET A 235 -5.42 -11.57 33.88
CA MET A 235 -5.05 -12.79 33.17
C MET A 235 -5.83 -13.99 33.71
N ASN A 236 -5.94 -14.13 35.03
CA ASN A 236 -6.64 -15.24 35.68
C ASN A 236 -8.16 -15.23 35.42
N ASN A 237 -8.77 -14.05 35.31
CA ASN A 237 -10.19 -13.92 34.98
C ASN A 237 -10.48 -13.97 33.46
N GLY A 238 -9.44 -14.14 32.63
CA GLY A 238 -9.55 -14.27 31.17
C GLY A 238 -9.80 -12.97 30.41
N SER A 239 -9.83 -11.81 31.08
CA SER A 239 -10.00 -10.51 30.42
C SER A 239 -8.74 -10.05 29.66
N LEU A 240 -7.57 -10.56 30.02
CA LEU A 240 -6.28 -10.19 29.42
C LEU A 240 -5.48 -11.42 28.99
N THR A 241 -5.05 -11.44 27.74
CA THR A 241 -3.98 -12.33 27.26
C THR A 241 -2.64 -11.62 27.43
N LEU A 242 -1.84 -12.07 28.39
CA LEU A 242 -0.54 -11.49 28.73
C LEU A 242 0.57 -12.49 28.39
N SER A 243 1.47 -12.09 27.49
CA SER A 243 2.66 -12.87 27.10
C SER A 243 3.91 -12.10 27.54
N PHE A 244 4.77 -12.70 28.36
CA PHE A 244 5.96 -12.06 28.96
C PHE A 244 7.14 -13.02 29.11
N CYS A 245 7.04 -14.21 28.53
CA CYS A 245 8.14 -15.18 28.58
C CYS A 245 9.35 -14.67 27.78
N GLU A 246 10.49 -15.33 27.95
CA GLU A 246 11.74 -14.90 27.27
C GLU A 246 12.24 -13.52 27.75
N ASN A 247 11.93 -13.16 29.01
CA ASN A 247 12.58 -12.07 29.77
C ASN A 247 13.47 -12.69 30.86
N PRO A 248 14.81 -12.57 30.82
CA PRO A 248 15.72 -13.31 31.69
C PRO A 248 15.57 -13.01 33.19
N ASP A 249 15.32 -11.74 33.53
CA ASP A 249 15.35 -11.21 34.90
C ASP A 249 13.95 -10.95 35.47
N LEU A 250 12.91 -11.46 34.80
CA LEU A 250 11.52 -11.31 35.22
C LEU A 250 11.11 -12.48 36.14
N ASN A 251 10.90 -12.17 37.41
CA ASN A 251 10.42 -13.11 38.42
C ASN A 251 8.91 -13.35 38.26
N GLY A 252 8.54 -14.45 37.60
CA GLY A 252 7.16 -14.91 37.46
C GLY A 252 6.87 -16.17 38.27
N ILE A 253 5.81 -16.15 39.08
CA ILE A 253 5.21 -17.37 39.68
C ILE A 253 4.65 -18.30 38.59
N VAL A 254 4.35 -17.75 37.42
CA VAL A 254 3.88 -18.49 36.26
C VAL A 254 5.08 -19.11 35.55
N SER A 255 5.20 -20.43 35.62
CA SER A 255 6.11 -21.20 34.78
C SER A 255 5.81 -20.88 33.32
N CYS A 256 6.70 -20.11 32.68
CA CYS A 256 6.84 -20.14 31.24
C CYS A 256 7.07 -21.58 30.87
N LYS A 257 6.08 -22.22 30.25
CA LYS A 257 6.25 -23.58 29.75
C LYS A 257 7.42 -23.53 28.78
N GLU A 258 8.54 -24.14 29.17
CA GLU A 258 9.64 -24.35 28.25
C GLU A 258 9.05 -25.04 27.03
N LYS A 259 9.00 -24.33 25.90
CA LYS A 259 8.77 -24.98 24.62
C LYS A 259 10.00 -25.85 24.44
N GLU A 260 9.88 -27.15 24.75
CA GLU A 260 10.87 -28.16 24.37
C GLU A 260 11.35 -27.81 22.97
N LYS A 261 12.67 -27.72 22.77
CA LYS A 261 13.29 -27.59 21.45
C LYS A 261 12.98 -28.86 20.63
N LYS A 262 11.73 -29.03 20.20
CA LYS A 262 11.37 -29.95 19.14
C LYS A 262 12.09 -29.44 17.92
N LYS A 263 13.06 -30.22 17.43
CA LYS A 263 13.63 -30.07 16.08
C LYS A 263 12.48 -29.90 15.10
N LYS A 264 12.15 -28.65 14.75
CA LYS A 264 11.09 -28.33 13.81
C LYS A 264 11.65 -28.61 12.42
N HIS A 265 11.35 -29.79 11.89
CA HIS A 265 11.08 -29.87 10.47
C HIS A 265 9.93 -28.90 10.19
N SER A 266 10.24 -27.79 9.52
CA SER A 266 9.28 -26.72 9.27
C SER A 266 8.24 -27.18 8.26
N PHE A 267 7.10 -27.64 8.74
CA PHE A 267 5.89 -27.71 7.93
C PHE A 267 5.06 -26.44 8.20
N ARG A 268 5.00 -25.55 7.21
CA ARG A 268 4.16 -24.34 7.25
C ARG A 268 2.84 -24.68 6.56
N ILE A 269 1.73 -24.66 7.31
CA ILE A 269 0.37 -24.61 6.75
C ILE A 269 0.00 -23.13 6.69
N PRO A 270 -0.25 -22.54 5.50
CA PRO A 270 -0.68 -21.15 5.41
C PRO A 270 -2.16 -21.03 5.78
N ALA A 271 -2.44 -20.30 6.85
CA ALA A 271 -3.77 -19.73 7.09
C ALA A 271 -3.94 -18.49 6.20
N VAL A 272 -4.97 -18.51 5.38
CA VAL A 272 -5.37 -17.41 4.50
C VAL A 272 -5.99 -16.30 5.36
N VAL A 273 -5.30 -15.17 5.47
CA VAL A 273 -5.92 -13.90 5.89
C VAL A 273 -6.00 -13.03 4.65
N ASN A 274 -7.23 -12.81 4.20
CA ASN A 274 -7.55 -11.98 3.05
C ASN A 274 -7.31 -10.51 3.42
N CYS A 275 -6.40 -9.83 2.72
CA CYS A 275 -6.27 -8.38 2.77
C CYS A 275 -5.93 -7.85 1.38
N SER A 276 -6.93 -7.83 0.52
CA SER A 276 -6.93 -7.10 -0.74
C SER A 276 -7.24 -5.62 -0.47
N ARG A 277 -6.26 -4.84 0.01
CA ARG A 277 -6.46 -3.39 0.20
C ARG A 277 -5.22 -2.51 -0.04
N TYR A 278 -4.37 -2.87 -1.00
CA TYR A 278 -3.24 -2.03 -1.44
C TYR A 278 -3.30 -1.58 -2.90
N HIS A 279 -4.44 -1.74 -3.58
CA HIS A 279 -4.58 -1.34 -5.00
C HIS A 279 -5.03 0.13 -5.20
N LEU A 280 -4.99 0.97 -4.16
CA LEU A 280 -5.51 2.35 -4.18
C LEU A 280 -4.50 3.43 -3.81
N SER A 281 -3.22 3.12 -3.58
CA SER A 281 -2.25 4.12 -3.12
C SER A 281 -1.51 4.85 -4.25
N GLY A 282 -1.52 4.36 -5.50
CA GLY A 282 -0.83 5.00 -6.63
C GLY A 282 0.68 5.27 -6.40
N ARG A 283 1.26 4.76 -5.30
CA ARG A 283 2.62 5.02 -4.89
C ARG A 283 3.51 3.88 -5.37
N LEU A 284 4.28 4.15 -6.42
CA LEU A 284 5.41 3.32 -6.82
C LEU A 284 6.45 3.36 -5.70
N ASN A 285 6.60 2.25 -4.99
CA ASN A 285 7.68 2.00 -4.04
C ASN A 285 8.45 0.75 -4.48
N GLU A 286 9.67 0.56 -4.00
CA GLU A 286 10.51 -0.60 -4.35
C GLU A 286 9.77 -1.93 -4.14
N LYS A 287 8.90 -2.00 -3.12
CA LYS A 287 8.08 -3.19 -2.82
C LYS A 287 6.93 -3.41 -3.80
N SER A 288 6.48 -2.39 -4.51
CA SER A 288 5.53 -2.47 -5.63
C SER A 288 6.23 -2.96 -6.89
N ASP A 289 7.48 -2.56 -7.10
CA ASP A 289 8.30 -3.06 -8.20
C ASP A 289 8.63 -4.55 -8.00
N VAL A 290 8.98 -4.96 -6.78
CA VAL A 290 9.15 -6.37 -6.40
C VAL A 290 7.86 -7.17 -6.62
N TYR A 291 6.69 -6.59 -6.30
CA TYR A 291 5.41 -7.25 -6.54
C TYR A 291 5.13 -7.44 -8.03
N SER A 292 5.27 -6.36 -8.83
CA SER A 292 5.10 -6.40 -10.27
C SER A 292 6.06 -7.40 -10.93
N PHE A 293 7.31 -7.45 -10.45
CA PHE A 293 8.29 -8.44 -10.87
C PHE A 293 7.84 -9.88 -10.56
N GLY A 294 7.32 -10.13 -9.36
CA GLY A 294 6.75 -11.43 -8.98
C GLY A 294 5.59 -11.85 -9.89
N ILE A 295 4.70 -10.92 -10.25
CA ILE A 295 3.59 -11.18 -11.17
C ILE A 295 4.10 -11.51 -12.58
N VAL A 296 5.06 -10.73 -13.10
CA VAL A 296 5.67 -11.00 -14.42
C VAL A 296 6.36 -12.37 -14.45
N LEU A 297 7.04 -12.76 -13.38
CA LEU A 297 7.62 -14.12 -13.28
C LEU A 297 6.54 -15.21 -13.31
N LEU A 298 5.41 -15.02 -12.63
CA LEU A 298 4.29 -15.96 -12.69
C LEU A 298 3.68 -16.02 -14.10
N GLU A 299 3.53 -14.90 -14.79
CA GLU A 299 3.06 -14.88 -16.18
C GLU A 299 4.02 -15.61 -17.12
N ILE A 300 5.33 -15.42 -16.96
CA ILE A 300 6.36 -16.10 -17.77
C ILE A 300 6.35 -17.60 -17.54
N VAL A 301 6.33 -18.05 -16.28
CA VAL A 301 6.37 -19.48 -15.95
C VAL A 301 5.09 -20.19 -16.39
N THR A 302 3.93 -19.53 -16.29
CA THR A 302 2.63 -20.16 -16.53
C THR A 302 2.10 -19.93 -17.95
N SER A 303 2.61 -18.91 -18.65
CA SER A 303 2.05 -18.36 -19.90
C SER A 303 0.56 -18.03 -19.82
N ARG A 304 0.07 -17.62 -18.64
CA ARG A 304 -1.32 -17.21 -18.41
C ARG A 304 -1.40 -15.71 -18.13
N PRO A 305 -2.48 -15.03 -18.58
CA PRO A 305 -2.72 -13.64 -18.20
C PRO A 305 -3.11 -13.51 -16.72
N ILE A 306 -2.79 -12.37 -16.09
CA ILE A 306 -3.07 -12.06 -14.66
C ILE A 306 -4.51 -12.35 -14.23
N LEU A 307 -5.48 -12.13 -15.12
CA LEU A 307 -6.91 -12.38 -14.90
C LEU A 307 -7.40 -13.40 -15.93
N SER A 308 -7.73 -14.61 -15.48
CA SER A 308 -8.37 -15.62 -16.33
C SER A 308 -9.89 -15.39 -16.39
N LYS A 309 -10.47 -15.28 -17.59
CA LYS A 309 -11.91 -15.04 -17.82
C LYS A 309 -12.77 -16.33 -17.76
N THR A 310 -12.42 -17.28 -16.90
CA THR A 310 -13.13 -18.57 -16.82
C THR A 310 -13.95 -18.62 -15.53
N GLN A 311 -15.20 -18.15 -15.61
CA GLN A 311 -16.30 -18.21 -14.62
C GLN A 311 -16.07 -17.64 -13.21
N GLU A 312 -14.83 -17.55 -12.72
CA GLU A 312 -14.42 -16.79 -11.53
C GLU A 312 -13.14 -16.01 -11.88
N ILE A 313 -13.11 -14.71 -11.57
CA ILE A 313 -11.92 -13.87 -11.76
C ILE A 313 -10.91 -14.26 -10.67
N VAL A 314 -10.12 -15.30 -10.92
CA VAL A 314 -9.05 -15.72 -10.00
C VAL A 314 -7.75 -15.07 -10.44
N HIS A 315 -7.15 -14.30 -9.53
CA HIS A 315 -5.84 -13.68 -9.77
C HIS A 315 -4.76 -14.76 -9.90
N ILE A 316 -3.82 -14.59 -10.83
CA ILE A 316 -2.78 -15.58 -11.14
C ILE A 316 -2.02 -16.08 -9.90
N SER A 317 -1.69 -15.22 -8.93
CA SER A 317 -1.01 -15.61 -7.70
C SER A 317 -1.87 -16.51 -6.79
N GLN A 318 -3.19 -16.32 -6.76
CA GLN A 318 -4.11 -17.18 -6.00
C GLN A 318 -4.24 -18.55 -6.67
N TRP A 319 -4.32 -18.58 -8.00
CA TRP A 319 -4.34 -19.83 -8.76
C TRP A 319 -3.04 -20.63 -8.57
N VAL A 320 -1.88 -20.00 -8.74
CA VAL A 320 -0.57 -20.65 -8.51
C VAL A 320 -0.44 -21.13 -7.07
N SER A 321 -0.85 -20.32 -6.07
CA SER A 321 -0.86 -20.75 -4.67
C SER A 321 -1.68 -22.02 -4.45
N SER A 322 -2.84 -22.14 -5.11
CA SER A 322 -3.70 -23.33 -5.00
C SER A 322 -3.07 -24.57 -5.62
N MET A 323 -2.30 -24.41 -6.70
CA MET A 323 -1.61 -25.51 -7.38
C MET A 323 -0.34 -25.95 -6.64
N VAL A 324 0.39 -24.99 -6.04
CA VAL A 324 1.55 -25.28 -5.17
C VAL A 324 1.11 -26.08 -3.94
N LEU A 325 -0.03 -25.74 -3.32
CA LEU A 325 -0.59 -26.51 -2.19
C LEU A 325 -0.97 -27.95 -2.56
N LYS A 326 -1.30 -28.21 -3.83
CA LYS A 326 -1.58 -29.55 -4.36
C LYS A 326 -0.31 -30.32 -4.76
N GLY A 327 0.86 -29.68 -4.75
CA GLY A 327 2.13 -30.26 -5.16
C GLY A 327 2.26 -30.48 -6.67
N ASP A 328 1.41 -29.85 -7.49
CA ASP A 328 1.36 -30.08 -8.93
C ASP A 328 2.04 -28.95 -9.72
N ILE A 329 3.36 -29.05 -9.82
CA ILE A 329 4.19 -28.07 -10.57
C ILE A 329 4.02 -28.19 -12.09
N TYR A 330 3.67 -29.37 -12.60
CA TYR A 330 3.53 -29.59 -14.05
C TYR A 330 2.33 -28.84 -14.61
N SER A 331 1.26 -28.69 -13.81
CA SER A 331 0.09 -27.89 -14.16
C SER A 331 0.30 -26.38 -14.04
N ILE A 332 1.38 -25.94 -13.37
CA ILE A 332 1.76 -24.52 -13.24
C ILE A 332 2.55 -24.06 -14.47
N VAL A 333 3.45 -24.90 -14.99
CA VAL A 333 4.36 -24.53 -16.08
C VAL A 333 3.62 -24.39 -17.42
N ASP A 334 4.09 -23.46 -18.24
CA ASP A 334 3.65 -23.26 -19.62
C ASP A 334 3.55 -24.61 -20.35
N PRO A 335 2.33 -25.02 -20.78
CA PRO A 335 2.12 -26.28 -21.48
C PRO A 335 2.98 -26.44 -22.73
N ARG A 336 3.43 -25.32 -23.35
CA ARG A 336 4.30 -25.32 -24.53
C ARG A 336 5.71 -25.84 -24.25
N LEU A 337 6.17 -25.80 -22.99
CA LEU A 337 7.46 -26.36 -22.58
C LEU A 337 7.43 -27.89 -22.43
N GLY A 338 6.23 -28.51 -22.45
CA GLY A 338 6.07 -29.95 -22.25
C GLY A 338 6.66 -30.41 -20.91
N LYS A 339 7.47 -31.48 -20.92
CA LYS A 339 8.25 -31.95 -19.74
C LYS A 339 9.74 -31.61 -19.82
N LYS A 340 10.14 -30.68 -20.71
CA LYS A 340 11.55 -30.35 -21.00
C LYS A 340 12.06 -29.24 -20.10
N PHE A 341 11.93 -29.39 -18.79
CA PHE A 341 12.43 -28.44 -17.81
C PHE A 341 12.90 -29.14 -16.54
N ASN A 342 13.81 -28.52 -15.80
CA ASN A 342 14.22 -29.02 -14.50
C ASN A 342 13.19 -28.59 -13.45
N VAL A 343 12.52 -29.58 -12.84
CA VAL A 343 11.46 -29.36 -11.85
C VAL A 343 11.95 -28.54 -10.65
N ASN A 344 13.16 -28.79 -10.16
CA ASN A 344 13.71 -28.06 -9.02
C ASN A 344 14.01 -26.60 -9.36
N SER A 345 14.47 -26.33 -10.59
CA SER A 345 14.69 -24.97 -11.06
C SER A 345 13.38 -24.20 -11.19
N VAL A 346 12.35 -24.81 -11.77
CA VAL A 346 11.02 -24.20 -11.88
C VAL A 346 10.41 -23.98 -10.49
N TRP A 347 10.51 -24.95 -9.59
CA TRP A 347 10.01 -24.83 -8.23
C TRP A 347 10.61 -23.63 -7.51
N LYS A 348 11.92 -23.43 -7.67
CA LYS A 348 12.64 -22.29 -7.08
C LYS A 348 12.21 -20.96 -7.72
N VAL A 349 11.95 -20.91 -9.02
CA VAL A 349 11.41 -19.71 -9.69
C VAL A 349 9.99 -19.39 -9.19
N VAL A 350 9.13 -20.41 -9.05
CA VAL A 350 7.76 -20.24 -8.52
C VAL A 350 7.79 -19.78 -7.06
N GLU A 351 8.69 -20.32 -6.24
CA GLU A 351 8.87 -19.91 -4.84
C GLU A 351 9.29 -18.45 -4.72
N ILE A 352 10.26 -18.01 -5.52
CA ILE A 352 10.70 -16.61 -5.60
C ILE A 352 9.54 -15.72 -6.07
N ALA A 353 8.84 -16.11 -7.14
CA ALA A 353 7.73 -15.36 -7.69
C ALA A 353 6.57 -15.20 -6.70
N MET A 354 6.25 -16.25 -5.93
CA MET A 354 5.24 -16.23 -4.88
C MET A 354 5.65 -15.41 -3.65
N ALA A 355 6.93 -15.38 -3.30
CA ALA A 355 7.44 -14.49 -2.25
C ALA A 355 7.37 -13.01 -2.65
N CYS A 356 7.71 -12.71 -3.92
CA CYS A 356 7.62 -11.37 -4.51
C CYS A 356 6.16 -10.91 -4.64
N ALA A 357 5.27 -11.78 -5.12
CA ALA A 357 3.83 -11.55 -5.23
C ALA A 357 3.09 -11.69 -3.89
N SER A 358 3.80 -11.69 -2.76
CA SER A 358 3.20 -11.77 -1.44
C SER A 358 2.24 -10.59 -1.22
N PRO A 359 1.03 -10.83 -0.70
CA PRO A 359 0.10 -9.76 -0.36
C PRO A 359 0.63 -8.88 0.80
N ASN A 360 1.60 -9.36 1.58
CA ASN A 360 2.24 -8.58 2.63
C ASN A 360 3.57 -8.00 2.10
N ALA A 361 3.62 -6.68 1.92
CA ALA A 361 4.79 -5.96 1.41
C ALA A 361 6.06 -6.14 2.27
N ILE A 362 5.92 -6.35 3.58
CA ILE A 362 7.04 -6.59 4.50
C ILE A 362 7.68 -7.96 4.24
N LYS A 363 6.88 -8.94 3.82
CA LYS A 363 7.36 -10.28 3.47
C LYS A 363 7.99 -10.36 2.09
N ARG A 364 7.85 -9.31 1.27
CA ARG A 364 8.49 -9.27 -0.04
C ARG A 364 10.00 -9.02 0.16
N PRO A 365 10.87 -9.75 -0.53
CA PRO A 365 12.32 -9.53 -0.47
C PRO A 365 12.72 -8.15 -1.05
N THR A 366 14.02 -7.79 -0.97
CA THR A 366 14.58 -6.55 -1.55
C THR A 366 15.20 -6.84 -2.90
N MET A 367 15.08 -5.95 -3.90
CA MET A 367 15.47 -6.20 -5.31
C MET A 367 16.90 -6.78 -5.51
N ASN A 368 17.80 -6.54 -4.55
CA ASN A 368 19.17 -7.05 -4.54
C ASN A 368 19.28 -8.52 -4.10
N ASP A 369 18.40 -8.99 -3.22
CA ASP A 369 18.39 -10.37 -2.75
C ASP A 369 17.89 -11.33 -3.85
N GLU A 370 16.97 -10.89 -4.73
CA GLU A 370 16.40 -11.73 -5.79
C GLU A 370 17.22 -11.70 -7.06
N THR A 371 17.83 -10.57 -7.44
CA THR A 371 18.79 -10.54 -8.56
C THR A 371 19.95 -11.51 -8.32
N ASN A 372 20.43 -11.61 -7.07
CA ASN A 372 21.42 -12.61 -6.66
C ASN A 372 20.85 -14.04 -6.66
N SER A 373 19.62 -14.24 -6.20
CA SER A 373 18.98 -15.58 -6.15
C SER A 373 18.62 -16.13 -7.54
N ILE A 374 18.25 -15.26 -8.48
CA ILE A 374 17.98 -15.60 -9.89
C ILE A 374 19.29 -15.73 -10.68
N ALA A 375 20.31 -14.92 -10.38
CA ALA A 375 21.65 -15.10 -10.93
C ALA A 375 22.26 -16.46 -10.53
N MET A 376 21.97 -16.95 -9.32
CA MET A 376 22.34 -18.32 -8.89
C MET A 376 21.54 -19.44 -9.58
N LEU A 377 20.43 -19.12 -10.26
CA LEU A 377 19.67 -20.05 -11.07
C LEU A 377 20.17 -20.11 -12.52
N ARG A 378 21.07 -19.23 -12.96
CA ARG A 378 21.81 -19.45 -14.21
C ARG A 378 22.70 -20.67 -14.02
N PRO A 379 22.45 -21.79 -14.70
CA PRO A 379 23.55 -22.69 -14.97
C PRO A 379 24.54 -21.87 -15.80
N THR A 380 25.83 -22.03 -15.51
CA THR A 380 26.92 -21.83 -16.46
C THR A 380 26.41 -21.92 -17.91
N LEU A 381 26.19 -20.77 -18.55
CA LEU A 381 26.13 -20.68 -20.00
C LEU A 381 27.55 -20.88 -20.50
N ARG A 382 27.92 -22.14 -20.62
CA ARG A 382 28.84 -22.65 -21.62
C ARG A 382 28.14 -23.76 -22.37
#